data_AF-A0A067JSF3-F1
#
_entry.id   AF-A0A067JSF3-F1
#
_cell.length_a   1.000
_cell.length_b   1.000
_cell.length_c   1.000
_cell.angle_alpha   90.00
_cell.angle_beta   90.00
_cell.angle_gamma   90.00
#
_symmetry.space_group_name_H-M   'P 1'
#
loop_
_entity.id
_entity.type
_entity.pdbx_description
1 polymer ?
#
loop_
_entity_poly.entity_id
_entity_poly.type
_entity_poly.pdbx_seq_one_letter_code
_entity_poly.pdbx_strand_id
1 'polypeptide(L)'
;MTSNTMVKGSFNWIACKKRIGQLILSYNARNEDLEEIEFPDSLWRIKHITKLNDSLAVIAYRWNDLHLHYDYAIWVMNEYGVKESWTKKFIIVGIFGFKRVFGYQENVEGEFILLTQSNNNPPELIKYNPRNQEIRTSSTVASSNWIGTTHVYVESLVPV
;
A
#
# COMPACT_ATOMS: atom_id res chain seq x y z
N MET A 1 -6.90 9.70 -2.53
CA MET A 1 -6.04 8.91 -3.43
C MET A 1 -6.67 7.55 -3.62
N THR A 2 -7.04 7.22 -4.84
CA THR A 2 -7.32 5.85 -5.26
C THR A 2 -5.97 5.13 -5.39
N SER A 3 -5.80 4.02 -4.69
CA SER A 3 -4.60 3.19 -4.78
C SER A 3 -4.87 2.06 -5.77
N ASN A 4 -3.91 1.79 -6.65
CA ASN A 4 -3.97 0.73 -7.64
C ASN A 4 -2.64 -0.01 -7.76
N THR A 5 -2.71 -1.26 -8.20
CA THR A 5 -1.51 -2.06 -8.49
C THR A 5 -1.80 -3.13 -9.53
N MET A 6 -0.78 -3.60 -10.23
CA MET A 6 -0.90 -4.67 -11.21
C MET A 6 -0.21 -5.94 -10.69
N VAL A 7 -0.96 -7.04 -10.61
CA VAL A 7 -0.50 -8.33 -10.11
C VAL A 7 -1.05 -9.43 -11.02
N LYS A 8 -0.20 -10.37 -11.46
CA LYS A 8 -0.57 -11.48 -12.36
C LYS A 8 -1.40 -11.06 -13.59
N GLY A 9 -1.04 -9.92 -14.21
CA GLY A 9 -1.74 -9.40 -15.40
C GLY A 9 -3.09 -8.73 -15.11
N SER A 10 -3.45 -8.56 -13.84
CA SER A 10 -4.68 -7.94 -13.41
C SER A 10 -4.42 -6.61 -12.71
N PHE A 11 -5.19 -5.59 -13.08
CA PHE A 11 -5.22 -4.30 -12.42
C PHE A 11 -6.18 -4.35 -11.23
N ASN A 12 -5.73 -3.85 -10.09
CA ASN A 12 -6.47 -3.91 -8.83
C ASN A 12 -6.69 -2.50 -8.30
N TRP A 13 -7.91 -2.21 -7.84
CA TRP A 13 -8.28 -0.94 -7.20
C TRP A 13 -9.05 -1.17 -5.92
N ILE A 14 -8.86 -0.28 -4.94
CA ILE A 14 -9.79 -0.20 -3.82
C ILE A 14 -11.09 0.43 -4.33
N ALA A 15 -12.19 -0.29 -4.20
CA ALA A 15 -13.54 0.18 -4.50
C ALA A 15 -14.41 0.21 -3.24
N CYS A 16 -15.52 0.95 -3.29
CA CYS A 16 -16.50 1.02 -2.21
C CYS A 16 -17.89 0.63 -2.74
N LYS A 17 -18.54 -0.32 -2.07
CA LYS A 17 -19.87 -0.84 -2.40
C LYS A 17 -20.80 -0.61 -1.21
N LYS A 18 -21.89 0.15 -1.42
CA LYS A 18 -22.77 0.72 -0.38
C LYS A 18 -23.24 -0.23 0.74
N ARG A 19 -23.25 -1.55 0.53
CA ARG A 19 -23.69 -2.57 1.52
C ARG A 19 -22.59 -3.49 2.05
N ILE A 20 -21.48 -3.59 1.32
CA ILE A 20 -20.39 -4.53 1.64
C ILE A 20 -19.21 -3.76 2.28
N GLY A 21 -19.08 -2.47 1.99
CA GLY A 21 -17.96 -1.65 2.42
C GLY A 21 -16.89 -1.57 1.35
N GLN A 22 -15.62 -1.62 1.75
CA GLN A 22 -14.49 -1.60 0.82
C GLN A 22 -14.21 -3.01 0.29
N LEU A 23 -13.86 -3.11 -0.99
CA LEU A 23 -13.39 -4.34 -1.64
C LEU A 23 -12.29 -4.03 -2.65
N ILE A 24 -11.65 -5.04 -3.21
CA ILE A 24 -10.75 -4.89 -4.35
C ILE A 24 -11.54 -5.21 -5.62
N LEU A 25 -11.59 -4.26 -6.54
CA LEU A 25 -12.05 -4.52 -7.89
C LEU A 25 -10.83 -4.92 -8.71
N SER A 26 -10.88 -6.10 -9.33
CA SER A 26 -9.80 -6.65 -10.14
C SER A 26 -10.23 -6.75 -11.59
N TYR A 27 -9.45 -6.19 -12.51
CA TYR A 27 -9.66 -6.32 -13.95
C TYR A 27 -8.49 -7.05 -14.58
N ASN A 28 -8.74 -8.21 -15.16
CA ASN A 28 -7.73 -9.01 -15.82
C ASN A 28 -7.63 -8.59 -17.29
N ALA A 29 -6.48 -8.02 -17.66
CA ALA A 29 -6.29 -7.44 -18.97
C ALA A 29 -6.20 -8.46 -20.11
N ARG A 30 -5.93 -9.73 -19.79
CA ARG A 30 -5.78 -10.79 -20.81
C ARG A 30 -7.13 -11.35 -21.24
N ASN A 31 -8.00 -11.57 -20.26
CA ASN A 31 -9.29 -12.23 -20.44
C ASN A 31 -10.44 -11.21 -20.44
N GLU A 32 -10.15 -9.96 -20.12
CA GLU A 32 -11.09 -8.82 -20.04
C GLU A 32 -12.23 -9.02 -19.03
N ASP A 33 -12.01 -9.83 -18.00
CA ASP A 33 -12.94 -10.10 -16.91
C ASP A 33 -12.72 -9.18 -15.70
N LEU A 34 -13.83 -8.94 -14.99
CA LEU A 34 -13.88 -8.11 -13.79
C LEU A 34 -14.33 -8.97 -12.61
N GLU A 35 -13.55 -8.95 -11.54
CA GLU A 35 -13.79 -9.72 -10.33
C GLU A 35 -13.81 -8.82 -9.10
N GLU A 36 -14.67 -9.15 -8.13
CA GLU A 36 -14.66 -8.54 -6.81
C GLU A 36 -13.91 -9.46 -5.85
N ILE A 37 -12.87 -8.94 -5.21
CA ILE A 37 -12.06 -9.66 -4.23
C ILE A 37 -12.26 -9.03 -2.86
N GLU A 38 -12.62 -9.87 -1.88
CA GLU A 38 -12.81 -9.43 -0.51
C GLU A 38 -11.49 -9.26 0.25
N PHE A 39 -11.52 -8.32 1.19
CA PHE A 39 -10.48 -8.14 2.18
C PHE A 39 -10.63 -9.16 3.33
N PRO A 40 -9.55 -9.52 4.05
CA PRO A 40 -9.64 -10.38 5.23
C PRO A 40 -10.41 -9.69 6.37
N ASP A 41 -11.18 -10.48 7.12
CA ASP A 41 -12.17 -9.97 8.09
C ASP A 41 -11.56 -9.16 9.25
N SER A 42 -10.29 -9.43 9.60
CA SER A 42 -9.60 -8.81 10.75
C SER A 42 -8.67 -7.65 10.35
N LEU A 43 -8.97 -6.96 9.25
CA LEU A 43 -8.20 -5.80 8.81
C LEU A 43 -8.49 -4.55 9.65
N TRP A 44 -7.43 -3.77 9.88
CA TRP A 44 -7.60 -2.39 10.32
C TRP A 44 -8.08 -1.51 9.16
N ARG A 45 -8.09 -0.18 9.33
CA ARG A 45 -8.51 0.73 8.25
C ARG A 45 -7.56 0.58 7.06
N ILE A 46 -8.12 0.40 5.87
CA ILE A 46 -7.33 0.20 4.66
C ILE A 46 -6.71 1.53 4.26
N LYS A 47 -5.39 1.52 4.02
CA LYS A 47 -4.67 2.70 3.55
C LYS A 47 -4.33 2.63 2.07
N HIS A 48 -3.81 1.48 1.63
CA HIS A 48 -3.23 1.33 0.30
C HIS A 48 -3.21 -0.15 -0.11
N ILE A 49 -3.31 -0.43 -1.41
CA ILE A 49 -2.99 -1.72 -2.03
C ILE A 49 -1.71 -1.62 -2.83
N THR A 50 -0.90 -2.66 -2.81
CA THR A 50 0.41 -2.66 -3.47
C THR A 50 0.80 -4.07 -3.88
N LYS A 51 1.97 -4.20 -4.49
CA LYS A 51 2.60 -5.47 -4.80
C LYS A 51 3.75 -5.70 -3.83
N LEU A 52 3.83 -6.91 -3.29
CA LEU A 52 4.94 -7.36 -2.43
C LEU A 52 5.35 -8.76 -2.88
N ASN A 53 6.60 -8.92 -3.33
CA ASN A 53 7.11 -10.18 -3.91
C ASN A 53 6.12 -10.82 -4.91
N ASP A 54 5.67 -10.02 -5.88
CA ASP A 54 4.70 -10.40 -6.92
C ASP A 54 3.31 -10.85 -6.44
N SER A 55 3.03 -10.69 -5.15
CA SER A 55 1.72 -10.97 -4.55
C SER A 55 0.99 -9.66 -4.26
N LEU A 56 -0.34 -9.70 -4.31
CA LEU A 56 -1.18 -8.57 -3.94
C LEU A 56 -1.10 -8.36 -2.43
N ALA A 57 -0.85 -7.12 -2.02
CA ALA A 57 -0.65 -6.75 -0.63
C ALA A 57 -1.52 -5.55 -0.23
N VAL A 58 -1.89 -5.51 1.04
CA VAL A 58 -2.68 -4.43 1.64
C VAL A 58 -1.92 -3.85 2.81
N ILE A 59 -1.80 -2.53 2.83
CA ILE A 59 -1.34 -1.77 3.99
C ILE A 59 -2.56 -1.24 4.71
N ALA A 60 -2.73 -1.70 5.95
CA ALA A 60 -3.77 -1.25 6.86
C ALA A 60 -3.14 -0.49 8.02
N TYR A 61 -3.91 0.39 8.64
CA TYR A 61 -3.46 1.19 9.77
C TYR A 61 -4.52 1.32 10.84
N ARG A 62 -4.09 1.52 12.07
CA ARG A 62 -4.95 1.95 13.18
C ARG A 62 -4.26 3.06 13.97
N TRP A 63 -5.06 3.85 14.65
CA TRP A 63 -4.57 4.75 15.68
C TRP A 63 -4.54 3.98 17.01
N ASN A 64 -3.44 4.08 17.73
CA ASN A 64 -3.28 3.52 19.07
C ASN A 64 -3.49 4.64 20.09
N ASP A 65 -4.66 4.69 20.72
CA ASP A 65 -5.02 5.73 21.67
C ASP A 65 -4.15 5.73 22.93
N LEU A 66 -3.72 4.55 23.39
CA LEU A 66 -2.94 4.42 24.62
C LEU A 66 -1.54 5.02 24.50
N HIS A 67 -0.94 4.85 23.32
CA HIS A 67 0.45 5.25 23.07
C HIS A 67 0.58 6.38 22.05
N LEU A 68 -0.55 6.95 21.62
CA LEU A 68 -0.67 8.10 20.73
C LEU A 68 0.17 7.99 19.44
N HIS A 69 0.06 6.88 18.73
CA HIS A 69 0.75 6.67 17.46
C HIS A 69 -0.05 5.84 16.45
N TYR A 70 0.40 5.83 15.20
CA TYR A 70 -0.13 4.94 14.17
C TYR A 70 0.60 3.59 14.15
N ASP A 71 -0.17 2.51 14.18
CA ASP A 71 0.30 1.17 13.85
C ASP A 71 -0.07 0.85 12.41
N TYR A 72 0.79 0.07 11.74
CA TYR A 72 0.54 -0.44 10.39
C TYR A 72 0.64 -1.96 10.35
N ALA A 73 -0.25 -2.58 9.58
CA ALA A 73 -0.23 -4.01 9.33
C ALA A 73 -0.18 -4.24 7.82
N ILE A 74 0.68 -5.15 7.39
CA ILE A 74 0.81 -5.52 5.98
C ILE A 74 0.31 -6.95 5.82
N TRP A 75 -0.68 -7.10 4.94
CA TRP A 75 -1.27 -8.36 4.58
C TRP A 75 -0.90 -8.71 3.15
N VAL A 76 -0.66 -10.00 2.88
CA VAL A 76 -0.34 -10.52 1.56
C VAL A 76 -1.29 -11.65 1.20
N MET A 77 -1.86 -11.57 0.00
CA MET A 77 -2.67 -12.60 -0.62
C MET A 77 -1.73 -13.61 -1.28
N ASN A 78 -1.51 -14.75 -0.62
CA ASN A 78 -0.57 -15.76 -1.14
C ASN A 78 -1.13 -16.48 -2.38
N GLU A 79 -2.45 -16.56 -2.50
CA GLU A 79 -3.14 -17.12 -3.66
C GLU A 79 -4.11 -16.09 -4.22
N TYR A 80 -3.81 -15.63 -5.42
CA TYR A 80 -4.50 -14.50 -6.03
C TYR A 80 -5.99 -14.79 -6.23
N GLY A 81 -6.85 -13.86 -5.81
CA GLY A 81 -8.32 -14.01 -5.84
C GLY A 81 -8.91 -14.79 -4.66
N VAL A 82 -8.10 -15.47 -3.84
CA VAL A 82 -8.59 -16.32 -2.75
C VAL A 82 -8.54 -15.56 -1.41
N LYS A 83 -9.71 -15.24 -0.85
CA LYS A 83 -9.85 -14.50 0.41
C LYS A 83 -9.13 -15.17 1.57
N GLU A 84 -9.23 -16.49 1.68
CA GLU A 84 -8.67 -17.27 2.79
C GLU A 84 -7.13 -17.31 2.74
N SER A 85 -6.53 -16.95 1.61
CA SER A 85 -5.07 -16.94 1.43
C SER A 85 -4.39 -15.69 1.99
N TRP A 86 -5.15 -14.69 2.42
CA TRP A 86 -4.61 -13.49 3.04
C TRP A 86 -3.91 -13.83 4.35
N THR A 87 -2.64 -13.47 4.44
CA THR A 87 -1.82 -13.64 5.66
C THR A 87 -1.22 -12.32 6.10
N LYS A 88 -1.27 -12.05 7.40
CA LYS A 88 -0.59 -10.89 7.99
C LYS A 88 0.90 -11.19 8.04
N LYS A 89 1.70 -10.45 7.26
CA LYS A 89 3.15 -10.65 7.17
C LYS A 89 3.93 -9.79 8.16
N PHE A 90 3.54 -8.51 8.30
CA PHE A 90 4.25 -7.55 9.14
C PHE A 90 3.30 -6.75 10.00
N ILE A 91 3.76 -6.42 11.22
CA ILE A 91 3.16 -5.41 12.08
C ILE A 91 4.26 -4.40 12.41
N ILE A 92 3.97 -3.13 12.14
CA ILE A 92 4.85 -2.00 12.37
C ILE A 92 4.17 -1.16 13.46
N VAL A 93 4.72 -1.16 14.68
CA VAL A 93 4.11 -0.54 15.86
C VAL A 93 4.90 0.71 16.25
N GLY A 94 4.24 1.87 16.34
CA GLY A 94 4.81 3.10 16.89
C GLY A 94 6.04 3.72 16.19
N ILE A 95 6.60 3.04 15.19
CA ILE A 95 7.81 3.42 14.44
C ILE A 95 7.69 4.82 13.82
N PHE A 96 6.49 5.22 13.39
CA PHE A 96 6.26 6.53 12.77
C PHE A 96 5.63 7.55 13.73
N GLY A 97 5.39 7.19 14.99
CA GLY A 97 4.69 8.05 15.95
C GLY A 97 3.36 8.58 15.39
N PHE A 98 3.22 9.91 15.38
CA PHE A 98 2.05 10.61 14.83
C PHE A 98 2.06 10.75 13.30
N LYS A 99 3.13 10.33 12.61
CA LYS A 99 3.24 10.48 11.15
C LYS A 99 2.35 9.45 10.43
N ARG A 100 1.52 9.95 9.52
CA ARG A 100 0.72 9.13 8.61
C ARG A 100 1.54 8.76 7.39
N VAL A 101 1.50 7.50 6.97
CA VAL A 101 2.05 7.04 5.68
C VAL A 101 1.06 7.38 4.57
N PHE A 102 1.47 8.08 3.52
CA PHE A 102 0.63 8.47 2.38
C PHE A 102 0.99 7.75 1.09
N GLY A 103 2.26 7.40 0.92
CA GLY A 103 2.78 6.68 -0.24
C GLY A 103 3.67 5.53 0.20
N TYR A 104 3.72 4.49 -0.62
CA TYR A 104 4.52 3.30 -0.42
C TYR A 104 5.13 2.90 -1.76
N GLN A 105 6.39 2.50 -1.73
CA GLN A 105 7.04 1.78 -2.81
C GLN A 105 8.00 0.75 -2.21
N GLU A 106 8.13 -0.41 -2.85
CA GLU A 106 9.16 -1.39 -2.53
C GLU A 106 10.34 -1.23 -3.49
N ASN A 107 11.57 -1.26 -2.99
CA ASN A 107 12.76 -1.29 -3.84
C ASN A 107 13.19 -2.73 -4.18
N VAL A 108 14.19 -2.87 -5.04
CA VAL A 108 14.71 -4.19 -5.47
C VAL A 108 15.31 -5.03 -4.34
N GLU A 109 15.66 -4.43 -3.20
CA GLU A 109 16.20 -5.12 -2.02
C GLU A 109 15.11 -5.57 -1.03
N GLY A 110 13.84 -5.21 -1.29
CA GLY A 110 12.71 -5.46 -0.40
C GLY A 110 12.58 -4.46 0.75
N GLU A 111 13.24 -3.29 0.65
CA GLU A 111 13.08 -2.16 1.56
C GLU A 111 11.88 -1.32 1.13
N PHE A 112 11.12 -0.84 2.11
CA PHE A 112 9.95 -0.01 1.90
C PHE A 112 10.35 1.47 1.92
N ILE A 113 10.04 2.17 0.85
CA ILE A 113 10.15 3.61 0.73
C ILE A 113 8.76 4.20 1.03
N LEU A 114 8.66 4.91 2.14
CA LEU A 114 7.42 5.43 2.68
C LEU A 114 7.42 6.94 2.63
N LEU A 115 6.39 7.53 2.02
CA LEU A 115 6.13 8.96 2.15
C LEU A 115 5.28 9.16 3.40
N THR A 116 5.80 9.86 4.39
CA THR A 116 5.12 10.11 5.66
C THR A 116 4.91 11.60 5.91
N GLN A 117 3.86 11.97 6.63
CA GLN A 117 3.63 13.36 7.02
C GLN A 117 2.98 13.43 8.40
N SER A 118 3.44 14.37 9.22
CA SER A 118 2.75 14.78 10.46
C SER A 118 2.08 16.13 10.26
N ASN A 119 1.06 16.44 11.07
CA ASN A 119 0.21 17.62 10.88
C ASN A 119 0.98 18.95 10.72
N ASN A 120 2.15 19.07 11.36
CA ASN A 120 2.90 20.33 11.43
C ASN A 120 4.25 20.30 10.70
N ASN A 121 4.61 19.17 10.06
CA ASN A 121 5.90 19.04 9.38
C ASN A 121 5.71 18.72 7.89
N PRO A 122 6.66 19.12 7.03
CA PRO A 122 6.63 18.73 5.62
C PRO A 122 6.66 17.20 5.46
N PRO A 123 6.19 16.68 4.31
CA PRO A 123 6.34 15.27 4.01
C PRO A 123 7.81 14.82 4.02
N GLU A 124 8.04 13.63 4.56
CA GLU A 124 9.36 13.00 4.67
C GLU A 124 9.36 11.66 3.95
N LEU A 125 10.47 11.36 3.27
CA LEU A 125 10.71 10.03 2.72
C LEU A 125 11.50 9.19 3.72
N ILE A 126 10.88 8.12 4.19
CA ILE A 126 11.46 7.18 5.15
C ILE A 126 11.72 5.86 4.44
N LYS A 127 12.93 5.32 4.59
CA LYS A 127 13.26 3.95 4.21
C LYS A 127 13.06 3.05 5.43
N TYR A 128 12.35 1.95 5.25
CA TYR A 128 12.04 1.00 6.29
C TYR A 128 12.31 -0.42 5.80
N ASN A 129 13.16 -1.15 6.50
CA ASN A 129 13.41 -2.55 6.19
C ASN A 129 12.52 -3.45 7.07
N PRO A 130 11.52 -4.13 6.48
CA PRO A 130 10.58 -4.95 7.24
C PRO A 130 11.19 -6.21 7.85
N ARG A 131 12.37 -6.66 7.38
CA ARG A 131 13.02 -7.90 7.86
C ARG A 131 13.68 -7.72 9.21
N ASN A 132 14.36 -6.59 9.41
CA ASN A 132 15.05 -6.24 10.66
C ASN A 132 14.38 -5.09 11.42
N GLN A 133 13.28 -4.54 10.90
CA GLN A 133 12.54 -3.41 11.46
C GLN A 133 13.38 -2.13 11.61
N GLU A 134 14.40 -1.96 10.76
CA GLU A 134 15.24 -0.76 10.76
C GLU A 134 14.60 0.39 9.98
N ILE A 135 14.80 1.61 10.50
CA ILE A 135 14.38 2.86 9.85
C ILE A 135 15.62 3.64 9.44
N ARG A 136 15.64 4.15 8.21
CA ARG A 136 16.64 5.08 7.71
C ARG A 136 15.95 6.27 7.07
N THR A 137 16.07 7.45 7.67
CA THR A 137 15.48 8.67 7.13
C THR A 137 16.29 9.12 5.93
N SER A 138 15.67 9.25 4.75
CA SER A 138 16.41 9.48 3.51
C SER A 138 16.50 10.95 3.09
N SER A 139 15.54 11.80 3.47
CA SER A 139 15.55 13.26 3.27
C SER A 139 14.17 13.85 3.55
N THR A 140 14.12 15.13 3.93
CA THR A 140 12.88 15.93 3.90
C THR A 140 12.58 16.34 2.46
N VAL A 141 11.36 16.11 1.98
CA VAL A 141 10.95 16.65 0.67
C VAL A 141 10.77 18.15 0.88
N ALA A 142 11.69 18.96 0.34
CA ALA A 142 11.63 20.41 0.46
C ALA A 142 10.30 20.94 -0.10
N SER A 143 9.49 21.54 0.77
CA SER A 143 8.42 22.51 0.49
C SER A 143 7.63 22.29 -0.81
N SER A 144 7.03 21.12 -1.00
CA SER A 144 5.97 20.98 -2.01
C SER A 144 4.63 20.75 -1.32
N ASN A 145 3.71 21.69 -1.53
CA ASN A 145 2.32 21.61 -1.04
C ASN A 145 1.45 20.66 -1.90
N TRP A 146 2.07 19.84 -2.75
CA TRP A 146 1.39 18.97 -3.68
C TRP A 146 1.83 17.53 -3.45
N ILE A 147 0.89 16.68 -3.03
CA ILE A 147 1.07 15.23 -3.00
C ILE A 147 0.11 14.64 -4.04
N GLY A 148 0.66 14.25 -5.20
CA GLY A 148 -0.03 13.49 -6.24
C GLY A 148 0.73 12.20 -6.51
N THR A 149 0.03 11.15 -6.95
CA THR A 149 0.64 9.92 -7.45
C THR A 149 1.02 10.14 -8.91
N THR A 150 2.31 10.11 -9.23
CA THR A 150 2.78 10.11 -10.62
C THR A 150 2.91 8.66 -11.08
N HIS A 151 2.23 8.30 -12.17
CA HIS A 151 2.49 7.06 -12.88
C HIS A 151 3.58 7.33 -13.91
N VAL A 152 4.68 6.57 -13.89
CA VAL A 152 5.65 6.59 -14.97
C VAL A 152 5.01 5.87 -16.15
N TYR A 153 4.58 6.63 -17.15
CA TYR A 153 4.19 6.11 -18.45
C TYR A 153 5.47 5.69 -19.19
N VAL A 154 5.60 4.40 -19.51
CA VAL A 154 6.65 3.88 -20.39
C VAL A 154 5.99 3.64 -21.74
N GLU A 155 6.35 4.44 -22.74
CA GLU A 155 5.93 4.19 -24.12
C GLU A 155 6.51 2.86 -24.60
N SER A 156 5.63 1.99 -25.10
CA SER A 156 6.03 0.84 -25.90
C SER A 156 6.38 1.32 -27.30
N LEU A 157 7.64 1.25 -27.70
CA LEU A 157 8.05 1.40 -29.10
C LEU A 157 7.62 0.15 -29.87
N VAL A 158 6.37 0.11 -30.31
CA VAL A 158 5.97 -0.79 -31.40
C VAL A 158 6.26 -0.04 -32.70
N PRO A 159 7.16 -0.54 -33.58
CA PRO A 159 7.31 0.03 -34.91
C PRO A 159 6.02 -0.21 -35.70
N VAL A 160 5.53 0.84 -36.38
CA VAL A 160 4.44 0.75 -37.37
C VAL A 160 4.92 -0.01 -38.59
#